data_AF-A0A7L8CYT7-F1
#
_entry.id   AF-A0A7L8CYT7-F1
#
_cell.length_a   1.000
_cell.length_b   1.000
_cell.length_c   1.000
_cell.angle_alpha   90.00
_cell.angle_beta   90.00
_cell.angle_gamma   90.00
#
_symmetry.space_group_name_H-M   'P 1'
#
loop_
_entity.id
_entity.type
_entity.pdbx_description
1 polymer ?
#
loop_
_entity_poly.entity_id
_entity_poly.type
_entity_poly.pdbx_seq_one_letter_code
_entity_poly.pdbx_strand_id
1 'polypeptide(L)' 'MTDTPDAAEAAPSAQDLFIAGAAALDRYQAHDAADLLRQAALLDPDNPEVALYLARAGDAAAHGRGRGGNRTGALVGPG' A
#
# COMPACT_ATOMS: atom_id res chain seq x y z
N MET A 1 1.09 -11.75 -43.73
CA MET A 1 0.17 -10.71 -43.25
C MET A 1 0.21 -10.80 -41.73
N THR A 2 0.84 -9.82 -41.10
CA THR A 2 1.27 -9.81 -39.69
C THR A 2 0.08 -9.62 -38.77
N ASP A 3 -0.32 -10.67 -38.06
CA ASP A 3 -1.24 -10.60 -36.93
C ASP A 3 -0.49 -11.09 -35.69
N THR A 4 0.41 -10.25 -35.20
CA THR A 4 0.93 -10.38 -33.85
C THR A 4 0.02 -9.50 -33.00
N PRO A 5 -0.87 -10.05 -32.16
CA PRO A 5 -1.45 -9.25 -31.10
C PRO A 5 -0.29 -8.92 -30.17
N ASP A 6 0.36 -7.79 -30.44
CA ASP A 6 1.22 -7.11 -29.49
C ASP A 6 0.30 -6.55 -28.40
N ALA A 7 -0.25 -7.47 -27.60
CA ALA A 7 -0.62 -7.18 -26.24
C ALA A 7 0.70 -7.03 -25.47
N ALA A 8 1.51 -6.03 -25.85
CA ALA A 8 2.42 -5.43 -24.90
C ALA A 8 1.53 -5.06 -23.73
N GLU A 9 1.70 -5.78 -22.62
CA GLU A 9 1.02 -5.54 -21.36
C GLU A 9 1.05 -4.03 -21.10
N ALA A 10 -0.07 -3.36 -21.40
CA ALA A 10 -0.14 -1.92 -21.28
C ALA A 10 0.17 -1.63 -19.82
N ALA A 11 1.24 -0.86 -19.58
CA ALA A 11 1.67 -0.54 -18.24
C ALA A 11 0.45 -0.01 -17.46
N PRO A 12 0.22 -0.51 -16.23
CA PRO A 12 -0.97 -0.17 -15.48
C PRO A 12 -1.05 1.35 -15.29
N SER A 13 -2.25 1.91 -15.49
CA SER A 13 -2.44 3.35 -15.33
C SER A 13 -2.35 3.77 -13.86
N ALA A 14 -2.22 5.07 -13.60
CA ALA A 14 -2.27 5.61 -12.24
C ALA A 14 -3.55 5.17 -11.50
N GLN A 15 -4.68 5.14 -12.22
CA GLN A 15 -5.96 4.72 -11.67
C GLN A 15 -5.98 3.23 -11.32
N ASP A 16 -5.42 2.37 -12.17
CA ASP A 16 -5.35 0.92 -11.90
C ASP A 16 -4.49 0.64 -10.67
N LEU A 17 -3.34 1.31 -10.55
CA LEU A 17 -2.45 1.22 -9.40
C LEU A 17 -3.11 1.76 -8.12
N PHE A 18 -3.87 2.85 -8.22
CA PHE A 18 -4.64 3.38 -7.10
C PHE A 18 -5.69 2.38 -6.60
N ILE A 19 -6.49 1.80 -7.52
CA ILE A 19 -7.52 0.80 -7.17
C ILE A 19 -6.87 -0.42 -6.50
N ALA A 20 -5.77 -0.94 -7.08
CA ALA A 20 -5.05 -2.06 -6.51
C ALA A 20 -4.47 -1.75 -5.11
N GLY A 21 -3.90 -0.56 -4.94
CA GLY A 21 -3.36 -0.10 -3.67
C GLY A 21 -4.43 0.09 -2.58
N ALA A 22 -5.58 0.66 -2.93
CA ALA A 22 -6.73 0.79 -2.04
C ALA A 22 -7.26 -0.60 -1.60
N ALA A 23 -7.37 -1.55 -2.53
CA ALA A 23 -7.79 -2.91 -2.23
C ALA A 23 -6.78 -3.65 -1.32
N ALA A 24 -5.47 -3.42 -1.50
CA ALA A 24 -4.44 -3.99 -0.62
C ALA A 24 -4.54 -3.44 0.81
N LEU A 25 -4.87 -2.15 0.97
CA LEU A 25 -5.16 -1.53 2.26
C LEU A 25 -6.33 -2.22 2.98
N ASP A 26 -7.43 -2.50 2.26
CA ASP A 26 -8.59 -3.22 2.81
C ASP A 26 -8.27 -4.65 3.25
N ARG A 27 -7.27 -5.28 2.62
CA ARG A 27 -6.74 -6.60 2.99
C ARG A 27 -5.69 -6.56 4.10
N TYR A 28 -5.47 -5.41 4.73
CA TYR A 28 -4.42 -5.19 5.74
C TYR A 28 -2.99 -5.42 5.22
N GLN A 29 -2.77 -5.37 3.90
CA GLN A 29 -1.47 -5.50 3.26
C GLN A 29 -0.84 -4.11 3.07
N ALA A 30 -0.52 -3.45 4.19
CA ALA A 30 -0.13 -2.04 4.17
C ALA A 30 1.19 -1.75 3.42
N HIS A 31 2.15 -2.69 3.40
CA HIS A 31 3.36 -2.54 2.59
C HIS A 31 3.08 -2.61 1.09
N ASP A 32 2.36 -3.64 0.63
CA ASP A 32 1.99 -3.77 -0.78
C ASP A 32 1.15 -2.57 -1.25
N ALA A 33 0.22 -2.12 -0.40
CA ALA A 33 -0.58 -0.94 -0.69
C ALA A 33 0.28 0.32 -0.85
N ALA A 34 1.25 0.55 0.04
CA ALA A 34 2.13 1.70 -0.03
C ALA A 34 2.97 1.70 -1.31
N ASP A 35 3.46 0.54 -1.75
CA ASP A 35 4.23 0.44 -2.99
C ASP A 35 3.38 0.68 -4.24
N LEU A 36 2.15 0.17 -4.28
CA LEU A 36 1.20 0.41 -5.39
C LEU A 36 0.78 1.88 -5.46
N LEU A 37 0.46 2.49 -4.32
CA LEU A 37 0.06 3.89 -4.24
C LEU A 37 1.22 4.84 -4.55
N ARG A 38 2.46 4.45 -4.20
CA ARG A 38 3.66 5.19 -4.60
C ARG A 38 3.86 5.17 -6.10
N GLN A 39 3.62 4.05 -6.77
CA GLN A 39 3.67 3.98 -8.23
C GLN A 39 2.57 4.82 -8.88
N ALA A 40 1.35 4.79 -8.34
CA ALA A 40 0.28 5.68 -8.79
C ALA A 40 0.68 7.16 -8.67
N ALA A 41 1.29 7.55 -7.54
CA ALA A 41 1.75 8.92 -7.30
C ALA A 41 2.87 9.37 -8.25
N LEU A 42 3.69 8.43 -8.75
CA LEU A 42 4.71 8.73 -9.76
C LEU A 42 4.10 9.00 -11.15
N LEU A 43 2.97 8.37 -11.46
CA LEU A 43 2.26 8.56 -12.72
C LEU A 43 1.34 9.78 -12.69
N ASP A 44 0.74 10.07 -11.53
CA ASP A 44 -0.16 11.19 -11.32
C ASP A 44 0.11 11.86 -9.95
N PRO A 45 1.13 12.72 -9.88
CA PRO A 45 1.54 13.37 -8.63
C PRO A 45 0.57 14.45 -8.14
N ASP A 46 -0.27 14.98 -9.03
CA ASP A 46 -1.25 16.02 -8.71
C ASP A 46 -2.56 15.45 -8.16
N ASN A 47 -2.70 14.12 -8.12
CA ASN A 47 -3.91 13.48 -7.60
C ASN A 47 -3.94 13.49 -6.07
N PRO A 48 -4.85 14.27 -5.45
CA PRO A 48 -4.91 14.37 -4.00
C PRO A 48 -5.38 13.08 -3.33
N GLU A 49 -6.16 12.24 -4.02
CA GLU A 49 -6.66 10.97 -3.46
C GLU A 49 -5.52 9.96 -3.29
N VAL A 50 -4.63 9.87 -4.28
CA VAL A 50 -3.45 9.00 -4.23
C VAL A 50 -2.54 9.41 -3.08
N ALA A 51 -2.32 10.72 -2.89
CA ALA A 51 -1.53 11.23 -1.78
C ALA A 51 -2.15 10.88 -0.41
N LEU A 52 -3.47 11.02 -0.28
CA LEU A 52 -4.21 10.68 0.95
C LEU A 52 -4.10 9.19 1.28
N TYR A 53 -4.31 8.32 0.30
CA TYR A 53 -4.22 6.88 0.47
C TYR A 53 -2.78 6.42 0.74
N LEU A 54 -1.78 7.02 0.08
CA LEU A 54 -0.37 6.71 0.32
C LEU A 54 0.03 7.04 1.77
N ALA A 55 -0.39 8.20 2.28
CA ALA A 55 -0.15 8.57 3.68
C ALA A 55 -0.79 7.55 4.64
N ARG A 56 -2.04 7.15 4.38
CA ARG A 56 -2.73 6.12 5.17
C ARG A 56 -2.04 4.76 5.11
N ALA A 57 -1.56 4.35 3.94
CA ALA A 57 -0.80 3.11 3.77
C ALA A 57 0.53 3.16 4.51
N GLY A 58 1.25 4.29 4.44
CA GLY A 58 2.49 4.52 5.19
C GLY A 58 2.29 4.44 6.70
N ASP A 59 1.23 5.07 7.22
CA ASP A 59 0.87 5.02 8.64
C ASP A 59 0.53 3.57 9.07
N ALA A 60 -0.32 2.88 8.31
CA ALA A 60 -0.67 1.49 8.57
C ALA A 60 0.54 0.54 8.49
N ALA A 61 1.47 0.79 7.58
CA ALA A 61 2.71 0.04 7.45
C ALA A 61 3.66 0.26 8.65
N ALA A 62 3.77 1.51 9.11
CA ALA A 62 4.59 1.88 10.26
C ALA A 62 4.00 1.32 11.58
N HIS A 63 2.69 1.44 11.76
CA HIS A 63 1.99 1.02 12.98
C HIS A 63 1.59 -0.46 13.00
N GLY A 64 1.46 -1.11 11.84
CA GLY A 64 1.22 -2.55 11.72
C GLY A 64 2.35 -3.40 12.31
N ARG A 65 3.57 -2.85 12.37
CA ARG A 65 4.71 -3.47 13.06
C ARG A 65 4.58 -3.42 14.60
N GLY A 66 3.61 -2.68 15.15
CA GLY A 66 3.43 -2.44 16.59
C GLY A 66 2.33 -3.25 17.29
N ARG A 67 1.43 -3.93 16.56
CA ARG A 67 0.34 -4.73 17.17
C ARG A 67 0.67 -6.22 17.38
N GLY A 68 1.95 -6.53 17.55
CA GLY A 68 2.45 -7.83 18.06
C GLY A 68 2.95 -7.80 19.51
N GLY A 69 2.79 -6.69 20.25
CA GLY A 69 3.40 -6.51 21.57
C GLY A 69 2.43 -6.06 22.65
N ASN A 70 1.56 -6.96 23.11
CA ASN A 70 0.81 -6.83 24.37
C ASN A 70 0.46 -8.28 24.78
N ARG A 71 0.96 -8.91 25.85
CA ARG A 71 1.09 -8.47 27.24
C ARG A 71 2.02 -9.41 28.03
N THR A 72 3.29 -9.06 28.22
CA THR A 72 4.07 -9.65 29.33
C THR A 72 5.06 -8.66 29.95
N GLY A 73 4.62 -7.41 30.10
CA GLY A 73 5.10 -6.57 31.20
C GLY A 73 4.45 -7.01 32.51
N ALA A 74 4.64 -8.27 32.91
CA ALA A 74 4.39 -8.68 34.28
C ALA A 74 5.54 -8.12 35.10
N LEU A 75 5.29 -6.97 35.71
CA LEU A 75 6.12 -6.34 36.72
C LEU A 75 6.43 -7.38 37.82
N VAL A 76 7.59 -8.03 37.70
CA VAL A 76 8.26 -8.66 38.84
C VAL A 76 8.96 -7.54 39.59
N GLY A 77 8.45 -7.25 40.80
CA GLY A 77 9.10 -6.41 41.79
C GLY A 77 8.84 -7.01 43.18
N PRO A 78 9.87 -7.22 44.02
CA PRO A 78 9.79 -8.09 45.19
C PRO A 78 9.22 -7.36 46.41
N GLY A 79 8.39 -8.05 47.17
CA GLY A 79 8.03 -7.72 48.55
C GLY A 79 8.60 -8.75 49.50
#